data_AF-A0A396GH23-F1
#
_entry.id   AF-A0A396GH23-F1
#
_cell.length_a   1.000
_cell.length_b   1.000
_cell.length_c   1.000
_cell.angle_alpha   90.00
_cell.angle_beta   90.00
_cell.angle_gamma   90.00
#
_symmetry.space_group_name_H-M   'P 1'
#
loop_
_entity.id
_entity.type
_entity.pdbx_description
1 polymer ?
#
loop_
_entity_poly.entity_id
_entity_poly.type
_entity_poly.pdbx_seq_one_letter_code
_entity_poly.pdbx_strand_id
1 'polypeptide(L)'
;MNDQSLLNLFKNWKFLEEAIILNCQQITNAGIASALLERQTLRSLSFTSYFESDNCSKLFALVKHFPSLTVIRMNTCVGGMGENNVENSNSSMNFVVNPQFKSLHLPYNSWLRDESLIKLDTIFPNLQLLDLRDCNKISEKGICQVLRGCSNIRHLNLGRCSRVKLHRSNEL
;
A
#
# COMPACT_ATOMS: atom_id res chain seq x y z
N MET A 1 -14.80 -1.97 -16.69
CA MET A 1 -15.17 -0.89 -15.75
C MET A 1 -14.06 0.15 -15.79
N ASN A 2 -14.42 1.44 -15.79
CA ASN A 2 -13.46 2.57 -15.80
C ASN A 2 -13.69 3.48 -14.59
N ASP A 3 -12.84 4.49 -14.41
CA ASP A 3 -12.90 5.45 -13.29
C ASP A 3 -14.28 6.09 -13.12
N GLN A 4 -14.91 6.54 -14.20
CA GLN A 4 -16.24 7.17 -14.15
C GLN A 4 -17.32 6.20 -13.66
N SER A 5 -17.28 4.96 -14.17
CA SER A 5 -18.22 3.92 -13.76
C SER A 5 -18.02 3.56 -12.29
N LEU A 6 -16.77 3.44 -11.84
CA LEU A 6 -16.41 3.17 -10.44
C LEU A 6 -16.92 4.28 -9.52
N LEU A 7 -16.69 5.53 -9.87
CA LEU A 7 -17.16 6.69 -9.12
C LEU A 7 -18.69 6.68 -8.98
N ASN A 8 -19.41 6.41 -10.06
CA ASN A 8 -20.87 6.33 -10.05
C ASN A 8 -21.39 5.21 -9.15
N LEU A 9 -20.69 4.07 -9.08
CA LEU A 9 -21.05 2.98 -8.17
C LEU A 9 -20.87 3.40 -6.70
N PHE A 10 -19.74 4.02 -6.37
CA PHE A 10 -19.43 4.43 -5.00
C PHE A 10 -20.39 5.52 -4.49
N LYS A 11 -20.88 6.40 -5.37
CA LYS A 11 -21.95 7.37 -5.05
C LYS A 11 -23.26 6.69 -4.62
N ASN A 12 -23.63 5.60 -5.27
CA ASN A 12 -24.93 4.96 -5.07
C ASN A 12 -24.94 3.90 -3.95
N TRP A 13 -23.81 3.24 -3.68
CA TRP A 13 -23.76 2.15 -2.71
C TRP A 13 -23.52 2.63 -1.28
N LYS A 14 -24.62 3.03 -0.62
CA LYS A 14 -24.60 3.67 0.70
C LYS A 14 -23.99 2.85 1.84
N PHE A 15 -24.02 1.53 1.73
CA PHE A 15 -23.56 0.59 2.76
C PHE A 15 -22.27 -0.15 2.38
N LEU A 16 -21.56 0.31 1.34
CA LEU A 16 -20.34 -0.36 0.89
C LEU A 16 -19.24 -0.22 1.95
N GLU A 17 -18.81 -1.35 2.50
CA GLU A 17 -17.69 -1.44 3.45
C GLU A 17 -16.46 -2.14 2.87
N GLU A 18 -16.64 -2.96 1.83
CA GLU A 18 -15.56 -3.67 1.15
C GLU A 18 -15.68 -3.55 -0.37
N ALA A 19 -14.56 -3.25 -1.02
CA ALA A 19 -14.46 -3.18 -2.47
C ALA A 19 -13.28 -4.01 -2.98
N ILE A 20 -13.53 -4.85 -3.98
CA ILE A 20 -12.53 -5.69 -4.64
C ILE A 20 -12.52 -5.33 -6.13
N ILE A 21 -11.45 -4.71 -6.59
CA ILE A 21 -11.29 -4.12 -7.92
C ILE A 21 -10.03 -4.70 -8.57
N LEU A 22 -10.09 -5.98 -8.91
CA LEU A 22 -8.99 -6.73 -9.51
C LEU A 22 -9.18 -6.80 -11.02
N ASN A 23 -8.08 -6.91 -11.76
CA ASN A 23 -8.11 -7.11 -13.21
C ASN A 23 -8.81 -5.98 -14.00
N CYS A 24 -8.80 -4.75 -13.45
CA CYS A 24 -9.46 -3.59 -14.04
C CYS A 24 -8.44 -2.58 -14.62
N GLN A 25 -7.97 -2.81 -15.85
CA GLN A 25 -6.91 -2.00 -16.50
C GLN A 25 -7.30 -0.55 -16.78
N GLN A 26 -8.60 -0.24 -16.87
CA GLN A 26 -9.10 1.12 -17.09
C GLN A 26 -9.40 1.88 -15.79
N ILE A 27 -9.08 1.28 -14.64
CA ILE A 27 -9.23 1.92 -13.32
C ILE A 27 -7.85 2.39 -12.86
N THR A 28 -7.74 3.69 -12.61
CA THR A 28 -6.49 4.33 -12.18
C THR A 28 -6.47 4.55 -10.67
N ASN A 29 -5.28 4.82 -10.12
CA ASN A 29 -5.14 5.27 -8.74
C ASN A 29 -5.96 6.55 -8.46
N ALA A 30 -6.08 7.46 -9.43
CA ALA A 30 -6.86 8.69 -9.31
C ALA A 30 -8.38 8.41 -9.29
N GLY A 31 -8.84 7.46 -10.10
CA GLY A 31 -10.23 7.01 -10.06
C GLY A 31 -10.60 6.33 -8.75
N ILE A 32 -9.71 5.48 -8.24
CA ILE A 32 -9.85 4.87 -6.91
C ILE A 32 -9.91 5.97 -5.83
N ALA A 33 -9.00 6.95 -5.87
CA ALA A 33 -9.01 8.08 -4.93
C ALA A 33 -10.36 8.81 -4.95
N SER A 34 -10.84 9.13 -6.16
CA SER A 34 -12.09 9.86 -6.37
C SER A 34 -13.30 9.06 -5.87
N ALA A 35 -13.35 7.77 -6.15
CA ALA A 35 -14.41 6.89 -5.68
C ALA A 35 -14.45 6.82 -4.15
N LEU A 36 -13.29 6.73 -3.50
CA LEU A 36 -13.20 6.64 -2.05
C LEU A 36 -13.54 7.95 -1.33
N LEU A 37 -13.33 9.11 -1.98
CA LEU A 37 -13.81 10.40 -1.44
C LEU A 37 -15.34 10.46 -1.30
N GLU A 38 -16.07 9.78 -2.19
CA GLU A 38 -17.54 9.68 -2.13
C GLU A 38 -18.02 8.70 -1.03
N ARG A 39 -17.14 7.83 -0.54
CA ARG A 39 -17.50 6.74 0.39
C ARG A 39 -16.53 6.61 1.55
N GLN A 40 -16.69 7.49 2.53
CA GLN A 40 -15.87 7.47 3.76
C GLN A 40 -16.14 6.29 4.71
N THR A 41 -17.15 5.45 4.42
CA THR A 41 -17.48 4.25 5.23
C THR A 41 -16.69 3.00 4.82
N LEU A 42 -15.93 3.05 3.72
CA LEU A 42 -15.19 1.87 3.25
C LEU A 42 -14.10 1.46 4.25
N ARG A 43 -14.08 0.19 4.61
CA ARG A 43 -13.17 -0.42 5.59
C ARG A 43 -12.07 -1.27 4.96
N SER A 44 -12.38 -1.93 3.84
CA SER A 44 -11.49 -2.84 3.11
C SER A 44 -11.46 -2.48 1.63
N LEU A 45 -10.26 -2.32 1.08
CA LEU A 45 -10.07 -2.12 -0.36
C LEU A 45 -9.02 -3.09 -0.88
N SER A 46 -9.38 -3.86 -1.90
CA SER A 46 -8.44 -4.69 -2.67
C SER A 46 -8.43 -4.22 -4.12
N PHE A 47 -7.26 -3.95 -4.69
CA PHE A 47 -7.15 -3.53 -6.09
C PHE A 47 -5.85 -3.96 -6.74
N THR A 48 -5.86 -4.01 -8.07
CA THR A 48 -4.66 -4.25 -8.88
C THR A 48 -4.14 -2.94 -9.44
N SER A 49 -2.87 -2.64 -9.19
CA SER A 49 -2.19 -1.49 -9.79
C SER A 49 -1.51 -1.91 -11.10
N TYR A 50 -1.70 -1.09 -12.13
CA TYR A 50 -1.08 -1.25 -13.45
C TYR A 50 -0.07 -0.13 -13.66
N PHE A 51 1.22 -0.51 -13.80
CA PHE A 51 2.35 0.28 -14.26
C PHE A 51 2.29 1.81 -14.07
N GLU A 52 2.80 2.30 -12.93
CA GLU A 52 3.23 3.69 -12.78
C GLU A 52 4.50 3.74 -11.90
N SER A 53 5.47 4.56 -12.29
CA SER A 53 6.77 4.71 -11.62
C SER A 53 6.72 5.32 -10.20
N ASP A 54 5.54 5.75 -9.73
CA ASP A 54 5.33 6.46 -8.46
C ASP A 54 4.19 5.85 -7.60
N ASN A 55 3.98 4.53 -7.70
CA ASN A 55 2.92 3.84 -6.95
C ASN A 55 3.02 4.02 -5.42
N CYS A 56 4.21 4.31 -4.90
CA CYS A 56 4.44 4.50 -3.48
C CYS A 56 3.77 5.78 -2.95
N SER A 57 4.09 6.92 -3.58
CA SER A 57 3.54 8.21 -3.20
C SER A 57 2.04 8.25 -3.46
N LYS A 58 1.57 7.63 -4.54
CA LYS A 58 0.13 7.52 -4.87
C LYS A 58 -0.63 6.63 -3.90
N LEU A 59 -0.07 5.48 -3.49
CA LEU A 59 -0.65 4.64 -2.44
C LEU A 59 -0.77 5.41 -1.14
N PHE A 60 0.29 6.11 -0.69
CA PHE A 60 0.23 6.87 0.56
C PHE A 60 -0.69 8.09 0.47
N ALA A 61 -0.75 8.75 -0.69
CA ALA A 61 -1.70 9.83 -0.95
C ALA A 61 -3.16 9.34 -0.92
N LEU A 62 -3.43 8.13 -1.43
CA LEU A 62 -4.73 7.49 -1.29
C LEU A 62 -5.10 7.41 0.19
N VAL A 63 -4.25 6.82 1.04
CA VAL A 63 -4.62 6.54 2.45
C VAL A 63 -4.81 7.79 3.31
N LYS A 64 -4.38 8.97 2.84
CA LYS A 64 -4.60 10.28 3.49
C LYS A 64 -6.08 10.64 3.62
N HIS A 65 -6.92 10.15 2.72
CA HIS A 65 -8.32 10.60 2.62
C HIS A 65 -9.34 9.65 3.26
N PHE A 66 -8.90 8.56 3.91
CA PHE A 66 -9.80 7.47 4.34
C PHE A 66 -9.83 7.28 5.86
N PRO A 67 -10.75 7.96 6.58
CA PRO A 67 -10.85 7.87 8.04
C PRO A 67 -11.41 6.53 8.55
N SER A 68 -12.00 5.69 7.68
CA SER A 68 -12.56 4.39 8.11
C SER A 68 -11.79 3.19 7.56
N LEU A 69 -10.80 3.42 6.69
CA LEU A 69 -10.12 2.33 6.02
C LEU A 69 -9.14 1.65 6.99
N THR A 70 -9.32 0.35 7.15
CA THR A 70 -8.52 -0.48 8.07
C THR A 70 -7.60 -1.44 7.33
N VAL A 71 -7.96 -1.77 6.08
CA VAL A 71 -7.27 -2.77 5.26
C VAL A 71 -7.10 -2.26 3.82
N ILE A 72 -5.88 -2.30 3.31
CA ILE A 72 -5.58 -2.18 1.88
C ILE A 72 -4.87 -3.45 1.40
N ARG A 73 -5.31 -3.96 0.26
CA ARG A 73 -4.60 -4.97 -0.52
C ARG A 73 -4.32 -4.42 -1.91
N MET A 74 -3.05 -4.28 -2.24
CA MET A 74 -2.64 -3.83 -3.56
C MET A 74 -1.59 -4.79 -4.12
N ASN A 75 -1.91 -5.45 -5.23
CA ASN A 75 -0.93 -6.19 -6.01
C ASN A 75 -0.58 -5.42 -7.29
N THR A 76 0.64 -5.61 -7.78
CA THR A 76 1.02 -5.16 -9.13
C THR A 76 0.94 -6.35 -10.08
N CYS A 77 0.41 -6.15 -11.29
CA CYS A 77 0.51 -7.16 -12.34
C CYS A 77 1.95 -7.25 -12.86
N VAL A 78 2.52 -8.46 -12.88
CA VAL A 78 3.91 -8.78 -13.27
C VAL A 78 4.15 -8.67 -14.80
N GLY A 79 3.33 -7.92 -15.54
CA GLY A 79 3.27 -7.91 -17.00
C GLY A 79 4.27 -7.01 -17.74
N GLY A 80 5.32 -6.51 -17.08
CA GLY A 80 6.22 -5.53 -17.64
C GLY A 80 7.63 -5.72 -17.11
N MET A 81 8.40 -6.50 -17.85
CA MET A 81 9.85 -6.42 -17.89
C MET A 81 10.22 -5.03 -18.41
N GLY A 82 10.36 -4.07 -17.51
CA GLY A 82 10.71 -2.70 -17.85
C GLY A 82 11.34 -2.04 -16.63
N GLU A 83 12.60 -2.37 -16.37
CA GLU A 83 13.41 -1.66 -15.39
C GLU A 83 13.82 -0.30 -15.95
N ASN A 84 12.94 0.69 -15.78
CA ASN A 84 13.39 2.08 -15.80
C ASN A 84 13.66 2.49 -14.35
N ASN A 85 14.95 2.59 -14.05
CA ASN A 85 15.46 3.28 -12.88
C ASN A 85 15.03 4.75 -12.91
N VAL A 86 15.19 5.41 -11.76
CA VAL A 86 14.92 6.84 -11.48
C VAL A 86 13.45 7.05 -11.04
N GLU A 87 13.12 7.61 -9.87
CA GLU A 87 13.79 8.69 -9.15
C GLU A 87 13.49 8.72 -7.64
N ASN A 88 14.50 9.18 -6.92
CA ASN A 88 14.48 9.73 -5.57
C ASN A 88 13.48 10.90 -5.47
N SER A 89 12.21 10.60 -5.19
CA SER A 89 11.22 11.65 -4.92
C SER A 89 11.32 12.07 -3.46
N ASN A 90 12.19 13.04 -3.18
CA ASN A 90 12.14 13.88 -1.97
C ASN A 90 10.93 14.83 -2.03
N SER A 91 9.75 14.34 -2.41
CA SER A 91 8.53 15.11 -2.25
C SER A 91 8.23 15.13 -0.76
N SER A 92 8.36 16.30 -0.14
CA SER A 92 7.86 16.59 1.20
C SER A 92 6.33 16.47 1.16
N MET A 93 5.84 15.24 1.20
CA MET A 93 4.43 14.96 1.33
C MET A 93 4.06 15.11 2.80
N ASN A 94 3.15 16.04 3.09
CA ASN A 94 2.47 16.10 4.38
C ASN A 94 1.55 14.89 4.52
N PHE A 95 2.10 13.82 5.06
CA PHE A 95 1.34 12.63 5.45
C PHE A 95 0.41 12.98 6.62
N VAL A 96 -0.79 12.41 6.58
CA VAL A 96 -1.72 12.44 7.71
C VAL A 96 -1.62 11.11 8.41
N VAL A 97 -1.44 11.15 9.73
CA VAL A 97 -1.41 9.95 10.57
C VAL A 97 -2.78 9.27 10.50
N ASN A 98 -2.79 7.96 10.21
CA ASN A 98 -3.98 7.13 10.11
C ASN A 98 -3.94 6.02 11.19
N PRO A 99 -4.34 6.32 12.43
CA PRO A 99 -4.19 5.40 13.56
C PRO A 99 -5.18 4.22 13.54
N GLN A 100 -6.28 4.30 12.79
CA GLN A 100 -7.20 3.17 12.65
C GLN A 100 -6.72 2.11 11.66
N PHE A 101 -5.80 2.44 10.75
CA PHE A 101 -5.29 1.50 9.76
C PHE A 101 -4.54 0.34 10.41
N LYS A 102 -4.88 -0.92 10.04
CA LYS A 102 -4.36 -2.13 10.69
C LYS A 102 -3.62 -3.09 9.77
N SER A 103 -4.01 -3.19 8.50
CA SER A 103 -3.48 -4.25 7.63
C SER A 103 -3.09 -3.73 6.25
N LEU A 104 -1.80 -3.84 5.92
CA LEU A 104 -1.25 -3.49 4.63
C LEU A 104 -0.76 -4.74 3.90
N HIS A 105 -1.37 -5.04 2.76
CA HIS A 105 -0.91 -6.11 1.88
C HIS A 105 -0.40 -5.53 0.57
N LEU A 106 0.89 -5.67 0.32
CA LEU A 106 1.57 -5.22 -0.90
C LEU A 106 2.38 -6.36 -1.57
N PRO A 107 1.82 -7.55 -1.80
CA PRO A 107 2.57 -8.62 -2.44
C PRO A 107 2.90 -8.30 -3.90
N TYR A 108 4.02 -8.84 -4.39
CA TYR A 108 4.48 -8.74 -5.78
C TYR A 108 4.79 -7.30 -6.26
N ASN A 109 4.98 -6.36 -5.35
CA ASN A 109 5.33 -4.99 -5.68
C ASN A 109 6.86 -4.84 -5.79
N SER A 110 7.39 -5.03 -6.99
CA SER A 110 8.84 -4.94 -7.30
C SER A 110 9.39 -3.51 -7.29
N TRP A 111 8.53 -2.51 -7.18
CA TRP A 111 8.89 -1.09 -7.07
C TRP A 111 9.11 -0.65 -5.61
N LEU A 112 8.69 -1.44 -4.61
CA LEU A 112 8.90 -1.11 -3.20
C LEU A 112 10.37 -1.20 -2.81
N ARG A 113 10.86 -0.18 -2.10
CA ARG A 113 12.22 -0.09 -1.57
C ARG A 113 12.19 0.32 -0.09
N ASP A 114 13.33 0.29 0.58
CA ASP A 114 13.43 0.60 2.01
C ASP A 114 12.91 2.02 2.32
N GLU A 115 13.16 3.01 1.44
CA GLU A 115 12.70 4.40 1.59
C GLU A 115 11.17 4.54 1.52
N SER A 116 10.49 3.53 0.99
CA SER A 116 9.02 3.45 1.00
C SER A 116 8.50 3.02 2.38
N LEU A 117 9.29 2.19 3.06
CA LEU A 117 8.90 1.56 4.33
C LEU A 117 9.08 2.49 5.53
N ILE A 118 10.06 3.40 5.48
CA ILE A 118 10.35 4.36 6.57
C ILE A 118 9.18 5.29 6.89
N LYS A 119 8.16 5.36 6.02
CA LYS A 119 6.98 6.20 6.20
C LYS A 119 5.84 5.45 6.90
N LEU A 120 5.92 4.12 7.00
CA LEU A 120 4.82 3.30 7.50
C LEU A 120 4.53 3.53 8.97
N ASP A 121 5.55 3.76 9.79
CA ASP A 121 5.38 4.05 11.23
C ASP A 121 4.72 5.40 11.48
N THR A 122 5.05 6.38 10.64
CA THR A 122 4.51 7.74 10.68
C THR A 122 3.06 7.77 10.20
N ILE A 123 2.75 7.03 9.12
CA ILE A 123 1.40 7.01 8.54
C ILE A 123 0.48 6.03 9.28
N PHE A 124 0.97 4.85 9.68
CA PHE A 124 0.20 3.76 10.27
C PHE A 124 0.80 3.31 11.62
N PRO A 125 0.76 4.15 12.67
CA PRO A 125 1.41 3.85 13.95
C PRO A 125 0.86 2.60 14.66
N ASN A 126 -0.36 2.17 14.29
CA ASN A 126 -1.01 0.99 14.84
C ASN A 126 -1.11 -0.17 13.83
N LEU A 127 -0.21 -0.24 12.85
CA LEU A 127 -0.15 -1.33 11.88
C LEU A 127 0.05 -2.67 12.61
N GLN A 128 -0.79 -3.65 12.30
CA GLN A 128 -0.78 -4.98 12.91
C GLN A 128 -0.40 -6.07 11.91
N LEU A 129 -0.68 -5.87 10.62
CA LEU A 129 -0.34 -6.81 9.57
C LEU A 129 0.40 -6.11 8.44
N LEU A 130 1.54 -6.68 8.06
CA LEU A 130 2.31 -6.27 6.90
C LEU A 130 2.66 -7.48 6.03
N ASP A 131 2.15 -7.51 4.81
CA ASP A 131 2.44 -8.55 3.81
C ASP A 131 3.20 -7.94 2.63
N LEU A 132 4.47 -8.32 2.51
CA LEU A 132 5.41 -7.85 1.49
C LEU A 132 5.95 -9.01 0.64
N ARG A 133 5.20 -10.10 0.51
CA ARG A 133 5.66 -11.27 -0.26
C ARG A 133 6.14 -10.88 -1.65
N ASP A 134 7.26 -11.47 -2.07
CA ASP A 134 7.87 -11.25 -3.39
C ASP A 134 8.29 -9.79 -3.67
N CYS A 135 8.49 -8.97 -2.63
CA CYS A 135 9.05 -7.62 -2.74
C CYS A 135 10.58 -7.65 -2.71
N ASN A 136 11.18 -8.05 -3.84
CA ASN A 136 12.61 -8.34 -3.93
C ASN A 136 13.57 -7.14 -3.86
N LYS A 137 13.08 -5.90 -3.80
CA LYS A 137 13.93 -4.70 -3.66
C LYS A 137 14.00 -4.17 -2.23
N ILE A 138 13.28 -4.78 -1.29
CA ILE A 138 13.34 -4.48 0.15
C ILE A 138 14.49 -5.25 0.79
N SER A 139 15.25 -4.59 1.67
CA SER A 139 16.36 -5.20 2.41
C SER A 139 16.00 -5.50 3.86
N GLU A 140 16.88 -6.24 4.55
CA GLU A 140 16.81 -6.44 6.00
C GLU A 140 16.72 -5.11 6.77
N LYS A 141 17.47 -4.09 6.36
CA LYS A 141 17.49 -2.78 7.04
C LYS A 141 16.12 -2.10 6.99
N GLY A 142 15.46 -2.11 5.84
CA GLY A 142 14.12 -1.57 5.68
C GLY A 142 13.10 -2.27 6.58
N ILE A 143 13.18 -3.60 6.69
CA ILE A 143 12.31 -4.37 7.60
C ILE A 143 12.59 -4.04 9.07
N CYS A 144 13.86 -3.98 9.49
CA CYS A 144 14.22 -3.61 10.86
C CYS A 144 13.70 -2.22 11.26
N GLN A 145 13.71 -1.26 10.33
CA GLN A 145 13.14 0.07 10.56
C GLN A 145 11.63 0.02 10.80
N VAL A 146 10.89 -0.74 9.98
CA VAL A 146 9.45 -0.92 10.19
C VAL A 146 9.17 -1.57 11.53
N LEU A 147 9.92 -2.60 11.92
CA LEU A 147 9.73 -3.27 13.21
C LEU A 147 10.00 -2.36 14.41
N ARG A 148 10.92 -1.41 14.28
CA ARG A 148 11.20 -0.40 15.32
C ARG A 148 10.08 0.65 15.43
N GLY A 149 9.52 1.09 14.31
CA GLY A 149 8.49 2.14 14.30
C GLY A 149 7.05 1.63 14.47
N CYS A 150 6.69 0.52 13.82
CA CYS A 150 5.39 -0.14 13.91
C CYS A 150 5.40 -1.24 14.97
N SER A 151 5.48 -0.87 16.25
CA SER A 151 5.58 -1.81 17.38
C SER A 151 4.37 -2.72 17.60
N ASN A 152 3.24 -2.44 16.93
CA ASN A 152 2.00 -3.22 17.03
C ASN A 152 1.88 -4.38 16.04
N ILE A 153 2.91 -4.66 15.23
CA ILE A 153 2.88 -5.73 14.22
C ILE A 153 2.72 -7.10 14.91
N ARG A 154 1.70 -7.84 14.45
CA ARG A 154 1.35 -9.21 14.86
C ARG A 154 1.56 -10.23 13.75
N HIS A 155 1.48 -9.77 12.49
CA HIS A 155 1.62 -10.61 11.31
C HIS A 155 2.56 -9.95 10.31
N LEU A 156 3.69 -10.60 10.03
CA LEU A 156 4.66 -10.15 9.03
C LEU A 156 4.89 -11.26 8.01
N ASN A 157 4.67 -10.96 6.73
CA ASN A 157 4.88 -11.91 5.65
C ASN A 157 5.95 -11.41 4.67
N LEU A 158 7.08 -12.12 4.64
CA LEU A 158 8.26 -11.81 3.81
C LEU A 158 8.60 -12.97 2.86
N GLY A 159 7.63 -13.85 2.60
CA GLY A 159 7.84 -14.99 1.72
C GLY A 159 8.37 -14.57 0.35
N ARG A 160 9.40 -15.26 -0.15
CA ARG A 160 10.07 -14.97 -1.43
C ARG A 160 10.73 -13.60 -1.53
N CYS A 161 11.01 -12.91 -0.42
CA CYS A 161 11.86 -11.72 -0.42
C CYS A 161 13.34 -12.10 -0.42
N SER A 162 13.92 -12.27 -1.61
CA SER A 162 15.30 -12.78 -1.77
C SER A 162 16.41 -11.95 -1.11
N ARG A 163 16.17 -10.65 -0.86
CA ARG A 163 17.12 -9.72 -0.24
C ARG A 163 16.96 -9.57 1.27
N VAL A 164 15.90 -10.13 1.85
CA VAL A 164 15.67 -10.08 3.30
C VAL A 164 16.27 -11.34 3.92
N LYS A 165 17.46 -11.17 4.51
CA LYS A 165 18.16 -12.23 5.24
C LYS A 165 18.12 -11.89 6.72
N LEU A 166 17.05 -12.28 7.40
CA LEU A 166 16.95 -12.09 8.84
C LEU A 166 17.93 -13.04 9.53
N HIS A 167 19.11 -12.55 9.86
CA HIS A 167 19.99 -13.23 10.80
C HIS A 167 19.46 -12.99 12.22
N ARG A 168 19.77 -13.86 13.18
CA ARG A 168 19.47 -13.58 14.60
C ARG A 168 20.27 -12.35 15.02
N SER A 169 19.67 -11.17 14.91
CA SER A 169 20.22 -9.93 15.45
C SER A 169 19.71 -9.76 16.87
N ASN A 170 20.63 -9.66 17.83
CA ASN A 170 20.35 -9.39 19.24
C ASN A 170 19.97 -7.90 19.49
N GLU A 171 19.39 -7.21 18.49
CA GLU A 171 19.16 -5.76 18.52
C GLU A 171 17.73 -5.34 18.11
N LEU A 172 16.75 -6.14 18.52
CA LEU A 172 15.34 -5.74 18.59
C LEU A 172 14.98 -5.41 20.03
#